data_AF-A0AAU7UJM4-F1
#
_entry.id   AF-A0AAU7UJM4-F1
#
_cell.length_a   1.000
_cell.length_b   1.000
_cell.length_c   1.000
_cell.angle_alpha   90.00
_cell.angle_beta   90.00
_cell.angle_gamma   90.00
#
_symmetry.space_group_name_H-M   'P 1'
#
loop_
_entity.id
_entity.type
_entity.pdbx_description
1 polymer ?
#
loop_
_entity_poly.entity_id
_entity_poly.type
_entity_poly.pdbx_seq_one_letter_code
_entity_poly.pdbx_strand_id
1 'polypeptide(L)'
;MVNFGKDDDLQFTFLRRAGVTTIPPMSVVPSSWEFAAAVEAGVGWGLIPIMQLGDLSKDLVPLSSEPNIDVPLFCHHWNLASEKLGRLTEALHRSAVQMR
;
A
#
# COMPACT_ATOMS: atom_id res chain seq x y z
N MET A 1 4.84 8.36 -12.28
CA MET A 1 4.46 7.75 -10.99
C MET A 1 3.10 7.10 -11.15
N VAL A 2 2.91 5.89 -10.65
CA VAL A 2 1.60 5.25 -10.61
C VAL A 2 0.93 5.65 -9.28
N ASN A 3 -0.33 6.06 -9.32
CA ASN A 3 -1.10 6.44 -8.13
C ASN A 3 -2.43 5.69 -8.10
N PHE A 4 -2.86 5.23 -6.93
CA PHE A 4 -4.12 4.49 -6.79
C PHE A 4 -5.34 5.40 -7.00
N GLY A 5 -5.27 6.65 -6.55
CA GLY A 5 -6.37 7.60 -6.68
C GLY A 5 -6.19 8.83 -5.83
N LYS A 6 -7.14 9.76 -5.93
CA LYS A 6 -7.09 11.06 -5.25
C LYS A 6 -7.03 11.00 -3.71
N ASP A 7 -7.50 9.89 -3.12
CA ASP A 7 -7.56 9.70 -1.67
C ASP A 7 -6.32 8.94 -1.14
N ASP A 8 -5.38 8.57 -2.02
CA ASP A 8 -4.10 7.97 -1.67
C ASP A 8 -2.97 9.00 -1.77
N ASP A 9 -2.47 9.39 -0.59
CA ASP A 9 -1.38 10.36 -0.44
C ASP A 9 -0.02 9.68 -0.15
N LEU A 10 0.09 8.35 -0.24
CA LEU A 10 1.31 7.62 0.12
C LEU A 10 2.47 7.97 -0.84
N GLN A 11 2.20 8.00 -2.14
CA GLN A 11 3.23 8.30 -3.15
C GLN A 11 3.75 9.74 -2.99
N PHE A 12 2.85 10.68 -2.71
CA PHE A 12 3.22 12.07 -2.45
C PHE A 12 3.94 12.22 -1.10
N THR A 13 3.53 11.48 -0.07
CA THR A 13 4.23 11.43 1.22
C THR A 13 5.67 10.96 1.04
N PHE A 14 5.88 9.92 0.24
CA PHE A 14 7.22 9.43 -0.08
C PHE A 14 8.07 10.49 -0.79
N LEU A 15 7.53 11.15 -1.81
CA LEU A 15 8.20 12.26 -2.49
C LEU A 15 8.57 13.40 -1.53
N ARG A 16 7.65 13.81 -0.66
CA ARG A 16 7.91 14.86 0.34
C ARG A 16 9.00 14.47 1.32
N ARG A 17 9.05 13.21 1.77
CA ARG A 17 10.15 12.69 2.62
C ARG A 17 11.50 12.75 1.90
N ALA A 18 11.51 12.53 0.59
CA ALA A 18 12.70 12.67 -0.24
C ALA A 18 13.05 14.12 -0.62
N GLY A 19 12.32 15.13 -0.11
CA GLY A 19 12.54 16.54 -0.43
C GLY A 19 12.03 16.98 -1.81
N VAL A 20 11.30 16.13 -2.52
CA VAL A 20 10.72 16.45 -3.82
C VAL A 20 9.43 17.24 -3.63
N THR A 21 9.42 18.50 -4.08
CA THR A 21 8.28 19.41 -3.97
C THR A 21 7.47 19.54 -5.26
N THR A 22 8.00 19.04 -6.37
CA THR A 22 7.33 19.04 -7.68
C THR A 22 6.44 17.82 -7.84
N ILE A 23 5.27 18.00 -8.45
CA ILE A 23 4.38 16.89 -8.81
C ILE A 23 4.87 16.27 -10.14
N PRO A 24 5.28 14.99 -10.17
CA PRO A 24 5.69 14.34 -11.41
C PRO A 24 4.47 13.95 -12.26
N PRO A 25 4.66 13.64 -13.56
CA PRO A 25 3.63 12.99 -14.36
C PRO A 25 3.10 11.73 -13.68
N MET A 26 1.78 11.58 -13.67
CA MET A 26 1.11 10.49 -12.97
C MET A 26 0.05 9.79 -13.80
N SER A 27 -0.04 8.47 -13.62
CA SER A 27 -1.10 7.61 -14.14
C SER A 27 -1.91 7.06 -12.97
N VAL A 28 -3.23 7.16 -13.05
CA VAL A 28 -4.14 6.70 -11.99
C VAL A 28 -4.64 5.29 -12.30
N VAL A 29 -4.41 4.35 -11.39
CA VAL A 29 -4.79 2.94 -11.53
C VAL A 29 -5.46 2.47 -10.21
N PRO A 30 -6.79 2.57 -10.09
CA PRO A 30 -7.53 2.31 -8.84
C PRO A 30 -7.85 0.83 -8.64
N SER A 31 -6.84 -0.04 -8.79
CA SER A 31 -6.94 -1.48 -8.68
C SER A 31 -5.63 -2.06 -8.15
N SER A 32 -5.67 -2.78 -7.04
CA SER A 32 -4.44 -3.24 -6.37
C SER A 32 -3.59 -4.17 -7.22
N TRP A 33 -4.23 -4.99 -8.08
CA TRP A 33 -3.53 -5.89 -8.98
C TRP A 33 -2.95 -5.14 -10.18
N GLU A 34 -3.78 -4.33 -10.84
CA GLU A 34 -3.36 -3.58 -12.03
C GLU A 34 -2.34 -2.49 -11.69
N PHE A 35 -2.36 -1.96 -10.46
CA PHE A 35 -1.37 -1.01 -9.97
C PHE A 35 0.04 -1.63 -10.00
N ALA A 36 0.19 -2.83 -9.43
CA ALA A 36 1.47 -3.53 -9.42
C ALA A 36 1.90 -3.89 -10.84
N ALA A 37 0.98 -4.39 -11.67
CA ALA A 37 1.24 -4.69 -13.08
C ALA A 37 1.66 -3.45 -13.89
N ALA A 38 1.09 -2.28 -13.61
CA ALA A 38 1.48 -1.02 -14.26
C ALA A 38 2.90 -0.59 -13.87
N VAL A 39 3.30 -0.81 -12.61
CA VAL A 39 4.68 -0.59 -12.16
C VAL A 39 5.64 -1.56 -12.86
N GLU A 40 5.31 -2.84 -12.92
CA GLU A 40 6.11 -3.84 -13.65
C GLU A 40 6.22 -3.56 -15.14
N ALA A 41 5.15 -3.04 -15.76
CA ALA A 41 5.14 -2.64 -17.16
C ALA A 41 5.92 -1.32 -17.42
N GLY A 42 6.47 -0.68 -16.38
CA GLY A 42 7.27 0.53 -16.52
C GLY A 42 6.46 1.81 -16.74
N VAL A 43 5.15 1.81 -16.49
CA VAL A 43 4.30 3.03 -16.55
C VAL A 43 4.81 4.10 -15.57
N GLY A 44 5.41 3.64 -14.48
CA GLY A 44 6.16 4.46 -13.55
C GLY A 44 6.46 3.69 -12.28
N TRP A 45 7.08 4.35 -11.32
CA TRP A 45 7.28 3.81 -9.99
C TRP A 45 6.01 3.92 -9.13
N GLY A 46 5.93 3.10 -8.09
CA GLY A 46 4.93 3.22 -7.04
C GLY A 46 5.33 2.43 -5.79
N LEU A 47 4.88 2.88 -4.62
CA LEU A 47 4.88 2.07 -3.40
C LEU A 47 3.90 0.91 -3.57
N ILE A 48 4.39 -0.30 -3.33
CA ILE A 48 3.62 -1.54 -3.42
C ILE A 48 3.65 -2.21 -2.04
N PRO A 49 2.51 -2.72 -1.54
CA PRO A 49 2.47 -3.52 -0.32
C PRO A 49 3.49 -4.67 -0.36
N ILE A 50 4.25 -4.85 0.73
CA ILE A 50 5.32 -5.87 0.82
C ILE A 50 4.80 -7.27 0.47
N MET A 51 3.56 -7.59 0.86
CA MET A 51 2.91 -8.86 0.58
C MET A 51 2.74 -9.16 -0.92
N GLN A 52 2.67 -8.13 -1.77
CA GLN A 52 2.54 -8.30 -3.22
C GLN A 52 3.90 -8.39 -3.94
N LEU A 53 5.01 -8.03 -3.28
CA LEU A 53 6.34 -8.02 -3.91
C LEU A 53 6.82 -9.40 -4.35
N GLY A 54 6.36 -10.46 -3.68
CA GLY A 54 6.75 -11.85 -4.00
C GLY A 54 6.28 -12.32 -5.38
N ASP A 55 5.23 -11.71 -5.92
CA ASP A 55 4.64 -12.05 -7.21
C ASP A 55 5.21 -11.21 -8.36
N LEU A 56 6.05 -10.21 -8.05
CA LEU A 56 6.58 -9.28 -9.05
C LEU A 56 7.91 -9.73 -9.66
N SER A 57 8.22 -9.16 -10.81
CA SER A 57 9.51 -9.31 -11.49
C SER A 57 10.67 -8.89 -10.59
N LYS A 58 11.74 -9.69 -10.67
CA LYS A 58 13.03 -9.43 -9.97
C LYS A 58 13.81 -8.25 -10.57
N ASP A 59 13.36 -7.72 -11.71
CA ASP A 59 13.99 -6.57 -12.36
C ASP A 59 13.58 -5.23 -11.71
N LEU A 60 12.58 -5.24 -10.83
CA LEU A 60 12.23 -4.09 -10.03
C LEU A 60 13.30 -3.80 -8.98
N VAL A 61 13.68 -2.53 -8.87
CA VAL A 61 14.69 -2.07 -7.91
C VAL A 61 14.10 -1.03 -6.95
N PRO A 62 14.53 -1.01 -5.67
CA PRO A 62 14.16 0.05 -4.75
C PRO A 62 14.66 1.41 -5.24
N LEU A 63 13.86 2.47 -5.04
CA LEU A 63 14.20 3.83 -5.46
C LEU A 63 14.93 4.68 -4.41
N SER A 64 15.08 4.16 -3.19
CA SER A 64 15.69 4.87 -2.05
C SER A 64 16.39 3.88 -1.14
N SER A 65 17.34 4.36 -0.34
CA SER A 65 17.92 3.61 0.79
C SER A 65 16.90 3.33 1.90
N GLU A 66 15.85 4.16 1.99
CA GLU A 66 14.70 3.99 2.88
C GLU A 66 13.42 3.87 2.03
N PRO A 67 13.15 2.71 1.39
CA PRO A 67 12.08 2.58 0.40
C PRO A 67 10.69 2.36 1.02
N ASN A 68 10.62 2.22 2.35
CA ASN A 68 9.41 1.77 3.04
C ASN A 68 8.64 2.94 3.67
N ILE A 69 7.31 2.80 3.70
CA ILE A 69 6.43 3.63 4.51
C ILE A 69 5.54 2.71 5.35
N ASP A 70 5.60 2.87 6.67
CA ASP A 70 4.71 2.15 7.58
C ASP A 70 3.34 2.83 7.61
N VAL A 71 2.29 2.05 7.36
CA VAL A 71 0.91 2.51 7.38
C VAL A 71 0.18 1.79 8.53
N PRO A 72 -0.19 2.49 9.62
CA PRO A 72 -0.91 1.87 10.73
C PRO A 72 -2.34 1.52 10.30
N LEU A 73 -2.75 0.29 10.58
CA LEU A 73 -4.11 -0.20 10.31
C LEU A 73 -4.94 -0.22 11.59
N PHE A 74 -6.22 0.14 11.48
CA PHE A 74 -7.17 0.15 12.58
C PHE A 74 -8.42 -0.63 12.22
N CYS A 75 -8.87 -1.51 13.12
CA CYS A 75 -10.13 -2.24 12.97
C CYS A 75 -11.21 -1.57 13.84
N HIS A 76 -12.14 -0.87 13.20
CA HIS A 76 -13.28 -0.27 13.88
C HIS A 76 -14.49 -1.20 13.84
N HIS A 77 -15.07 -1.48 15.01
CA HIS A 77 -16.32 -2.24 15.14
C HIS A 77 -17.21 -1.64 16.22
N TRP A 78 -18.50 -1.97 16.17
CA TRP A 78 -19.46 -1.54 17.17
C TRP A 78 -19.17 -2.20 18.52
N ASN A 79 -19.31 -1.44 19.61
CA ASN A 79 -19.23 -1.96 20.96
C ASN A 79 -20.57 -2.61 21.34
N LEU A 80 -20.78 -3.84 20.87
CA LEU A 80 -21.98 -4.64 21.12
C LEU A 80 -21.56 -5.95 21.79
N ALA A 81 -22.31 -6.38 22.82
CA ALA A 81 -22.13 -7.68 23.45
C ALA A 81 -22.61 -8.80 22.51
N SER A 82 -21.82 -9.12 21.50
CA SER A 82 -22.11 -10.13 20.47
C SER A 82 -20.93 -11.09 20.33
N GLU A 83 -21.16 -12.35 20.64
CA GLU A 83 -20.17 -13.43 20.48
C GLU A 83 -19.70 -13.54 19.02
N LYS A 84 -20.59 -13.34 18.05
CA LYS A 84 -20.26 -13.36 16.61
C LYS A 84 -19.28 -12.25 16.24
N LEU A 85 -19.49 -11.04 16.76
CA LEU A 85 -18.57 -9.93 16.53
C LEU A 85 -17.23 -10.18 17.22
N GLY A 86 -17.24 -10.71 18.45
CA GLY A 86 -16.01 -11.10 19.15
C GLY A 86 -15.18 -12.10 18.34
N ARG A 87 -15.82 -13.16 17.83
CA ARG A 87 -15.14 -14.17 16.97
C ARG A 87 -14.58 -13.57 15.69
N LEU A 88 -15.29 -12.63 15.06
CA LEU A 88 -14.82 -11.94 13.86
C LEU A 88 -13.61 -11.04 14.16
N THR A 89 -13.67 -10.23 15.22
CA THR A 89 -12.55 -9.37 15.66
C THR A 89 -11.29 -10.20 15.93
N GLU A 90 -11.43 -11.32 16.63
CA GLU A 90 -10.31 -12.22 16.89
C GLU A 90 -9.74 -12.85 15.61
N ALA A 91 -10.60 -13.18 14.64
CA ALA A 91 -10.14 -13.66 13.34
C ALA A 91 -9.36 -12.57 12.57
N LEU A 92 -9.84 -11.33 12.58
CA LEU A 92 -9.15 -10.21 11.95
C LEU A 92 -7.78 -9.95 12.59
N HIS A 93 -7.69 -9.95 13.93
CA HIS A 93 -6.41 -9.80 14.62
C HIS A 93 -5.41 -10.89 14.27
N ARG A 94 -5.85 -12.17 14.23
CA ARG A 94 -4.96 -13.27 13.83
C ARG A 94 -4.47 -13.13 12.39
N SER A 95 -5.34 -12.72 11.46
CA SER A 95 -4.94 -12.49 10.07
C SER A 95 -3.99 -11.30 9.92
N ALA A 96 -4.20 -10.23 10.70
CA ALA A 96 -3.36 -9.03 10.63
C ALA A 96 -1.90 -9.28 11.06
N VAL A 97 -1.60 -10.31 11.85
CA VAL A 97 -0.22 -10.71 12.18
C VAL A 97 0.57 -11.08 10.91
N GLN A 98 -0.10 -11.58 9.87
CA GLN A 98 0.52 -11.97 8.61
C GLN A 98 0.80 -10.77 7.68
N MET A 99 0.37 -9.57 8.06
CA MET A 99 0.57 -8.34 7.27
C MET A 99 1.82 -7.55 7.69
N ARG A 100 2.71 -8.16 8.47
CA ARG A 100 4.02 -7.63 8.88
C ARG A 100 5.13 -8.25 8.04
#